data_AF-A0A352XRQ3-F1
#
_entry.id   AF-A0A352XRQ3-F1
#
_cell.length_a   1.000
_cell.length_b   1.000
_cell.length_c   1.000
_cell.angle_alpha   90.00
_cell.angle_beta   90.00
_cell.angle_gamma   90.00
#
_symmetry.space_group_name_H-M   'P 1'
#
loop_
_entity.id
_entity.type
_entity.pdbx_description
1 polymer ?
#
loop_
_entity_poly.entity_id
_entity_poly.type
_entity_poly.pdbx_seq_one_letter_code
_entity_poly.pdbx_strand_id
1 'polypeptide(L)'
;MLQSHEQYFSKMSNHARKYRLKSKYGLTSQQYDDMFINQMGVCAICGEAPPKGKQLHVDHSHETGQIRGLLCNQCNHMLGNAEDKVAVLKNAIQYLQKAGCDAK
;
A
#
# COMPACT_ATOMS: atom_id res chain seq x y z
N MET A 1 4.76 12.20 -18.56
CA MET A 1 4.97 12.72 -17.19
C MET A 1 5.85 11.76 -16.41
N LEU A 2 7.17 11.83 -16.63
CA LEU A 2 8.21 11.15 -15.83
C LEU A 2 8.97 12.22 -15.04
N GLN A 3 8.25 13.10 -14.35
CA GLN A 3 8.88 14.03 -13.42
C GLN A 3 8.80 13.39 -12.03
N SER A 4 9.93 12.91 -11.50
CA SER A 4 10.24 12.78 -10.06
C SER A 4 11.12 11.57 -9.66
N HIS A 5 11.74 10.84 -10.60
CA HIS A 5 12.74 9.81 -10.24
C HIS A 5 13.93 10.39 -9.45
N GLU A 6 14.30 11.66 -9.61
CA GLU A 6 15.33 12.27 -8.73
C GLU A 6 14.74 12.86 -7.43
N GLN A 7 13.49 13.33 -7.49
CA GLN A 7 12.88 14.05 -6.38
C GLN A 7 12.36 13.12 -5.27
N TYR A 8 11.91 11.89 -5.60
CA TYR A 8 11.54 10.89 -4.59
C TYR A 8 12.77 10.33 -3.85
N PHE A 9 13.87 10.14 -4.57
CA PHE A 9 15.09 9.51 -4.06
C PHE A 9 16.00 10.47 -3.29
N SER A 10 15.81 11.78 -3.43
CA SER A 10 16.58 12.76 -2.66
C SER A 10 16.09 12.80 -1.19
N LYS A 11 16.93 12.25 -0.30
CA LYS A 11 16.86 12.31 1.17
C LYS A 11 15.78 11.44 1.84
N MET A 12 16.03 10.13 1.95
CA MET A 12 15.45 9.38 3.07
C MET A 12 16.30 8.20 3.57
N SER A 13 17.49 8.54 4.09
CA SER A 13 18.22 7.66 5.01
C SER A 13 17.55 7.72 6.38
N ASN A 14 16.54 6.87 6.61
CA ASN A 14 16.08 6.58 7.96
C ASN A 14 16.45 5.12 8.28
N HIS A 15 17.47 4.93 9.13
CA HIS A 15 17.94 3.60 9.52
C HIS A 15 16.79 2.73 10.06
N ALA A 16 15.81 3.35 10.75
CA ALA A 16 14.61 2.67 11.23
C ALA A 16 13.73 2.13 10.10
N ARG A 17 13.57 2.86 8.97
CA ARG A 17 12.84 2.36 7.79
C ARG A 17 13.52 1.12 7.21
N LYS A 18 14.84 1.21 6.98
CA LYS A 18 15.62 0.11 6.42
C LYS A 18 15.57 -1.12 7.33
N TYR A 19 15.71 -0.92 8.64
CA TYR A 19 15.58 -1.98 9.62
C TYR A 19 14.19 -2.63 9.57
N ARG A 20 13.11 -1.83 9.60
CA ARG A 20 11.73 -2.35 9.56
C ARG A 20 11.43 -3.11 8.26
N LEU A 21 11.87 -2.61 7.10
CA LEU A 21 11.69 -3.29 5.82
C LEU A 21 12.35 -4.67 5.85
N LYS A 22 13.59 -4.73 6.35
CA LYS A 22 14.33 -5.98 6.44
C LYS A 22 13.73 -6.94 7.47
N SER A 23 13.46 -6.47 8.69
CA SER A 23 13.05 -7.34 9.80
C SER A 23 11.62 -7.85 9.67
N LYS A 24 10.70 -7.02 9.16
CA LYS A 24 9.29 -7.39 9.05
C LYS A 24 8.93 -8.05 7.72
N TYR A 25 9.57 -7.62 6.63
CA TYR A 25 9.16 -8.02 5.28
C TYR A 25 10.26 -8.71 4.48
N GLY A 26 11.49 -8.83 5.02
CA GLY A 26 12.63 -9.37 4.29
C GLY A 26 13.08 -8.49 3.11
N LEU A 27 12.62 -7.23 3.04
CA LEU A 27 12.87 -6.34 1.91
C LEU A 27 14.08 -5.43 2.14
N THR A 28 14.86 -5.24 1.08
CA THR A 28 15.81 -4.14 0.97
C THR A 28 15.10 -2.84 0.59
N SER A 29 15.76 -1.70 0.80
CA SER A 29 15.23 -0.41 0.33
C SER A 29 15.06 -0.40 -1.19
N GLN A 30 16.00 -0.99 -1.93
CA GLN A 30 15.91 -1.08 -3.39
C GLN A 30 14.67 -1.87 -3.83
N GLN A 31 14.39 -3.02 -3.22
CA GLN A 31 13.19 -3.80 -3.58
C GLN A 31 11.90 -3.03 -3.30
N TYR A 32 11.83 -2.26 -2.21
CA TYR A 32 10.69 -1.39 -1.96
C TYR A 32 10.58 -0.30 -3.04
N ASP A 33 11.69 0.33 -3.40
CA ASP A 33 11.71 1.42 -4.38
C ASP A 33 11.35 0.89 -5.79
N ASP A 34 11.79 -0.33 -6.14
CA ASP A 34 11.39 -1.04 -7.36
C ASP A 34 9.88 -1.33 -7.38
N MET A 35 9.31 -1.79 -6.25
CA MET A 35 7.86 -1.95 -6.12
C MET A 35 7.13 -0.62 -6.31
N PHE A 36 7.65 0.46 -5.73
CA PHE A 36 7.07 1.79 -5.86
C PHE A 36 7.07 2.27 -7.32
N ILE A 37 8.18 2.09 -8.03
CA ILE A 37 8.29 2.42 -9.46
C ILE A 37 7.33 1.58 -10.30
N ASN A 38 7.31 0.25 -10.08
CA ASN A 38 6.45 -0.67 -10.82
C ASN A 38 4.96 -0.38 -10.60
N GLN A 39 4.60 0.16 -9.43
CA GLN A 39 3.25 0.65 -9.12
C GLN A 39 2.99 2.09 -9.54
N MET A 40 3.89 2.73 -10.30
CA MET A 40 3.79 4.13 -10.73
C MET A 40 3.61 5.12 -9.54
N GLY A 41 4.12 4.75 -8.37
CA GLY A 41 4.06 5.57 -7.16
C GLY A 41 2.68 5.70 -6.51
N VAL A 42 1.73 4.83 -6.85
CA VAL A 42 0.35 4.88 -6.32
C VAL A 42 -0.05 3.63 -5.53
N CYS A 43 -1.09 3.78 -4.72
CA CYS A 43 -1.72 2.70 -3.98
C CYS A 43 -2.28 1.63 -4.94
N ALA A 44 -1.94 0.36 -4.72
CA ALA A 44 -2.41 -0.75 -5.56
C ALA A 44 -3.93 -0.99 -5.52
N ILE A 45 -4.64 -0.45 -4.52
CA ILE A 45 -6.11 -0.57 -4.41
C ILE A 45 -6.81 0.66 -4.99
N CYS A 46 -6.54 1.86 -4.46
CA CYS A 46 -7.32 3.05 -4.81
C CYS A 46 -6.69 3.89 -5.93
N GLY A 47 -5.48 3.57 -6.40
CA GLY A 47 -4.81 4.33 -7.46
C GLY A 47 -4.30 5.71 -7.06
N GLU A 48 -4.48 6.11 -5.79
CA GLU A 48 -4.05 7.41 -5.31
C GLU A 48 -2.58 7.42 -4.86
N ALA A 49 -1.90 8.53 -5.14
CA ALA A 49 -0.57 8.79 -4.62
C ALA A 49 -0.61 8.99 -3.09
N PRO A 50 0.44 8.63 -2.34
CA PRO A 50 0.49 8.93 -0.92
C PRO A 50 0.49 10.46 -0.70
N PRO A 51 -0.12 10.96 0.39
CA PRO A 51 -0.03 12.38 0.74
C PRO A 51 1.42 12.85 0.83
N LYS A 52 1.66 14.14 0.55
CA LYS A 52 3.01 14.72 0.60
C LYS A 52 3.71 14.39 1.93
N GLY A 53 4.91 13.82 1.84
CA GLY A 53 5.71 13.43 3.02
C GLY A 53 5.28 12.11 3.68
N LYS A 54 4.33 11.37 3.10
CA LYS A 54 3.96 10.02 3.52
C LYS A 54 4.45 8.99 2.50
N GLN A 55 4.56 7.74 2.94
CA GLN A 55 4.94 6.61 2.11
C GLN A 55 3.79 5.62 1.99
N LEU A 56 3.82 4.80 0.95
CA LEU A 56 2.96 3.64 0.86
C LEU A 56 3.46 2.54 1.81
N HIS A 57 2.55 1.75 2.34
CA HIS A 57 2.82 0.66 3.28
C HIS A 57 2.96 -0.65 2.54
N VAL A 58 3.92 -1.49 2.95
CA VAL A 58 4.05 -2.85 2.42
C VAL A 58 2.91 -3.70 2.96
N ASP A 59 2.06 -4.16 2.04
CA ASP A 59 0.98 -5.09 2.28
C ASP A 59 1.41 -6.53 1.99
N HIS A 60 0.96 -7.47 2.83
CA HIS A 60 1.38 -8.86 2.79
C HIS A 60 0.25 -9.75 3.31
N SER A 61 0.18 -10.98 2.81
CA SER A 61 -0.73 -11.98 3.35
C SER A 61 -0.30 -12.38 4.76
N HIS A 62 -1.21 -12.30 5.73
CA HIS A 62 -0.96 -12.77 7.09
C HIS A 62 -0.87 -14.30 7.19
N GLU A 63 -1.33 -15.04 6.17
CA GLU A 63 -1.25 -16.51 6.12
C GLU A 63 0.08 -17.01 5.55
N THR A 64 0.53 -16.41 4.44
CA THR A 64 1.70 -16.89 3.68
C THR A 64 2.94 -16.03 3.82
N GLY A 65 2.80 -14.80 4.36
CA GLY A 65 3.84 -13.78 4.35
C GLY A 65 4.14 -13.20 2.97
N GLN A 66 3.45 -13.64 1.91
CA GLN A 66 3.66 -13.15 0.56
C GLN A 66 3.32 -11.67 0.47
N ILE A 67 4.26 -10.87 -0.04
CA ILE A 67 4.04 -9.45 -0.31
C ILE A 67 3.06 -9.30 -1.47
N ARG A 68 1.97 -8.55 -1.25
CA ARG A 68 0.92 -8.29 -2.24
C ARG A 68 1.18 -6.99 -3.02
N GLY A 69 1.69 -5.96 -2.36
CA GLY A 69 1.98 -4.66 -2.97
C GLY A 69 2.17 -3.54 -1.96
N LEU A 70 2.15 -2.30 -2.46
CA LEU A 70 2.19 -1.08 -1.65
C LEU A 70 0.82 -0.40 -1.62
N LEU A 71 0.33 -0.09 -0.42
CA LEU A 71 -0.98 0.49 -0.18
C LEU A 71 -0.90 1.83 0.57
N CYS A 72 -1.87 2.72 0.35
CA CYS A 72 -2.05 3.86 1.23
C CYS A 72 -2.52 3.39 2.63
N ASN A 73 -2.35 4.23 3.64
CA ASN A 73 -2.73 3.90 5.02
C ASN A 73 -4.21 3.46 5.14
N GLN A 74 -5.10 4.12 4.39
CA GLN A 74 -6.54 3.86 4.47
C GLN A 74 -6.91 2.50 3.89
N CYS A 75 -6.41 2.18 2.68
CA CYS A 75 -6.63 0.87 2.07
C CYS A 75 -6.00 -0.26 2.90
N ASN A 76 -4.80 -0.05 3.44
CA ASN A 76 -4.14 -1.04 4.28
C ASN A 76 -4.94 -1.32 5.57
N HIS A 77 -5.47 -0.29 6.24
CA HIS A 77 -6.34 -0.46 7.40
C HIS A 77 -7.69 -1.09 7.05
N MET A 78 -8.27 -0.75 5.89
CA MET A 78 -9.51 -1.36 5.41
C MET A 78 -9.36 -2.89 5.29
N LEU A 79 -8.26 -3.36 4.69
CA LEU A 79 -7.98 -4.81 4.61
C LEU A 79 -7.79 -5.44 5.99
N GLY A 80 -7.04 -4.78 6.89
CA GLY A 80 -6.87 -5.24 8.27
C GLY A 80 -8.17 -5.32 9.06
N ASN A 81 -9.06 -4.33 8.91
CA ASN A 81 -10.38 -4.31 9.54
C ASN A 81 -11.33 -5.37 8.99
N ALA A 82 -11.13 -5.76 7.73
CA ALA A 82 -11.82 -6.91 7.14
C ALA A 82 -11.14 -8.24 7.50
N GLU A 83 -10.04 -8.23 8.26
CA GLU A 83 -9.20 -9.39 8.59
C GLU A 83 -8.78 -10.19 7.34
N ASP A 84 -8.51 -9.50 6.23
CA ASP A 84 -8.26 -10.10 4.91
C ASP A 84 -9.38 -11.04 4.39
N LYS A 85 -10.56 -11.06 5.02
CA LYS A 85 -11.69 -11.91 4.62
C LYS A 85 -12.36 -11.36 3.37
N VAL A 86 -12.12 -12.02 2.23
CA VAL A 86 -12.76 -11.70 0.95
C VAL A 86 -14.29 -11.67 1.05
N ALA A 87 -14.89 -12.55 1.85
CA ALA A 87 -16.34 -12.57 2.06
C ALA A 87 -16.87 -11.26 2.69
N VAL A 88 -16.14 -10.69 3.66
CA VAL A 88 -16.54 -9.43 4.32
C VAL A 88 -16.50 -8.28 3.32
N LEU A 89 -15.44 -8.19 2.51
CA LEU A 89 -15.31 -7.15 1.49
C LEU A 89 -16.40 -7.26 0.40
N LYS A 90 -16.74 -8.48 -0.04
CA LYS A 90 -17.85 -8.70 -0.99
C LYS A 90 -19.19 -8.27 -0.41
N ASN A 91 -19.47 -8.60 0.84
CA ASN A 91 -20.70 -8.20 1.50
C ASN A 91 -20.77 -6.67 1.70
N ALA A 92 -19.65 -6.00 1.95
CA ALA A 92 -19.58 -4.55 2.04
C ALA A 92 -19.98 -3.87 0.71
N ILE A 93 -19.52 -4.40 -0.43
CA ILE A 93 -19.92 -3.92 -1.77
C ILE A 93 -21.45 -4.06 -1.93
N GLN A 94 -22.01 -5.24 -1.64
CA GLN A 94 -23.45 -5.49 -1.75
C GLN A 94 -24.27 -4.55 -0.84
N TYR A 95 -23.78 -4.30 0.38
CA TYR A 95 -24.42 -3.42 1.33
C TYR A 95 -24.51 -1.96 0.82
N LEU A 96 -23.42 -1.42 0.27
CA LEU A 96 -23.38 -0.07 -0.30
C LEU A 96 -24.30 0.06 -1.52
N GLN A 97 -24.25 -0.92 -2.42
CA GLN A 97 -25.10 -0.94 -3.61
C GLN A 97 -26.59 -0.98 -3.26
N LYS A 98 -26.97 -1.76 -2.23
CA LYS A 98 -28.36 -1.81 -1.75
C LYS A 98 -28.84 -0.46 -1.21
N ALA A 99 -27.95 0.34 -0.62
CA ALA A 99 -28.27 1.66 -0.10
C ALA A 99 -28.30 2.76 -1.19
N GLY A 100 -27.89 2.46 -2.43
CA GLY A 100 -27.74 3.46 -3.50
C GLY A 100 -26.61 4.45 -3.23
N CYS A 101 -25.67 4.11 -2.35
CA CYS A 101 -24.59 4.99 -1.92
C CYS A 101 -23.27 4.55 -2.57
N ASP A 102 -23.08 4.89 -3.84
CA ASP A 102 -21.76 4.86 -4.46
C ASP A 102 -21.11 6.23 -4.25
N ALA A 103 -20.19 6.32 -3.29
CA ALA A 103 -19.38 7.52 -3.13
C ALA A 103 -18.40 7.62 -4.32
N LYS A 104 -18.44 8.76 -5.03
CA LYS A 104 -17.54 9.10 -6.13
C LYS A 104 -16.11 9.34 -5.65
#